data_AF-A0AAP6L2P5-F1
#
_entry.id   AF-A0AAP6L2P5-F1
#
_cell.length_a   1.000
_cell.length_b   1.000
_cell.length_c   1.000
_cell.angle_alpha   90.00
_cell.angle_beta   90.00
_cell.angle_gamma   90.00
#
_symmetry.space_group_name_H-M   'P 1'
#
loop_
_entity.id
_entity.type
_entity.pdbx_description
1 polymer ?
#
loop_
_entity_poly.entity_id
_entity_poly.type
_entity_poly.pdbx_seq_one_letter_code
_entity_poly.pdbx_strand_id
1 'polypeptide(L)' 'MSVVQTRVVKRLPPPGLVPHCPEPDFTGSTYGDAVRFIPTLQTALRRCQTQITTLNNWITQEENTP' A
#
# COMPACT_ATOMS: atom_id res chain seq x y z
N MET A 1 25.17 -29.24 -24.06
CA MET A 1 24.18 -29.09 -22.97
C MET A 1 24.47 -27.76 -22.29
N SER A 2 23.59 -26.77 -22.42
CA SER A 2 23.77 -25.46 -21.79
C SER A 2 23.30 -25.56 -20.35
N VAL A 3 24.18 -25.29 -19.39
CA VAL A 3 23.84 -25.30 -17.96
C VAL A 3 23.10 -24.00 -17.65
N VAL A 4 21.80 -24.10 -17.40
CA VAL A 4 20.99 -22.96 -16.94
C VAL A 4 21.27 -22.77 -15.46
N GLN A 5 21.96 -21.69 -15.09
CA GLN A 5 22.24 -21.33 -13.71
C GLN A 5 21.13 -20.41 -13.20
N THR A 6 20.24 -20.93 -12.35
CA THR A 6 19.19 -20.12 -11.71
C THR A 6 19.77 -19.35 -10.53
N ARG A 7 19.63 -18.01 -10.55
CA ARG A 7 20.02 -17.13 -9.44
C ARG A 7 18.77 -16.47 -8.88
N VAL A 8 18.54 -16.61 -7.57
CA VAL A 8 17.42 -15.97 -6.88
C VAL A 8 17.79 -14.52 -6.57
N VAL A 9 17.21 -13.57 -7.29
CA VAL A 9 17.39 -12.14 -7.03
C VAL A 9 16.26 -11.68 -6.10
N LYS A 10 16.59 -11.35 -4.84
CA LYS A 10 15.64 -10.73 -3.92
C LYS A 10 15.56 -9.23 -4.22
N ARG A 11 14.45 -8.79 -4.78
CA ARG A 11 14.17 -7.37 -5.02
C ARG A 11 13.31 -6.85 -3.88
N LEU A 12 13.93 -6.02 -3.03
CA LEU A 12 13.26 -5.40 -1.90
C LEU A 12 12.62 -4.09 -2.37
N PRO A 13 11.36 -3.81 -2.00
CA PRO A 13 10.75 -2.53 -2.31
C PRO A 13 11.56 -1.40 -1.69
N PRO A 14 11.63 -0.22 -2.33
CA PRO A 14 12.29 0.95 -1.77
C PRO A 14 11.77 1.25 -0.35
N PRO A 15 12.65 1.61 0.61
CA PRO A 15 12.22 2.05 1.93
C PRO A 15 11.38 3.33 1.77
N GLY A 16 10.08 3.21 2.03
CA GLY A 16 9.08 4.26 1.78
C GLY A 16 7.94 3.83 0.85
N LEU A 17 8.07 2.70 0.15
CA LEU A 17 7.02 2.14 -0.71
C LEU A 17 5.96 1.33 0.06
N VAL A 18 6.25 1.01 1.32
CA VAL A 18 5.35 0.32 2.26
C VAL A 18 5.06 1.21 3.47
N PRO A 19 4.53 2.44 3.31
CA PRO A 19 4.03 3.15 4.47
C PRO A 19 2.84 2.39 5.05
N HIS A 20 2.68 2.44 6.38
CA HIS A 20 1.42 2.03 6.98
C HIS A 20 0.32 2.97 6.50
N CYS A 21 -0.79 2.38 6.05
CA CYS A 21 -1.97 3.15 5.72
C CYS A 21 -2.41 3.95 6.95
N PRO A 22 -2.76 5.24 6.78
CA PRO A 22 -3.25 6.03 7.89
C PRO A 22 -4.56 5.43 8.37
N GLU A 23 -4.60 4.96 9.62
CA GLU A 23 -5.81 4.49 10.25
C GLU A 23 -6.22 5.55 11.28
N PRO A 24 -7.28 6.34 10.99
CA PRO A 24 -7.70 7.39 11.90
C PRO A 24 -8.46 6.76 13.08
N ASP A 25 -8.08 7.14 14.31
CA ASP A 25 -8.79 6.71 15.51
C ASP A 25 -10.16 7.38 15.61
N PHE A 26 -11.20 6.59 15.85
CA PHE A 26 -12.54 7.10 16.11
C PHE A 26 -12.78 7.17 17.62
N THR A 27 -12.85 8.38 18.17
CA THR A 27 -13.12 8.64 19.60
C THR A 27 -14.55 9.09 19.88
N GLY A 28 -15.44 9.01 18.89
CA GLY A 28 -16.83 9.45 19.03
C GLY A 28 -17.68 8.46 19.83
N SER A 29 -18.66 8.96 20.57
CA SER A 29 -19.58 8.14 21.38
C SER A 29 -21.02 8.22 20.89
N THR A 30 -21.32 9.11 19.93
CA THR A 30 -22.65 9.28 19.36
C THR A 30 -22.71 8.92 17.88
N TYR A 31 -23.91 8.63 17.39
CA TYR A 31 -24.15 8.44 15.96
C TYR A 31 -23.76 9.69 15.14
N GLY A 32 -24.01 10.89 15.69
CA GLY A 32 -23.63 12.15 15.04
C GLY A 32 -22.12 12.30 14.85
N ASP A 33 -21.32 11.80 15.80
CA ASP A 33 -19.86 11.79 15.69
C ASP A 33 -19.40 10.82 14.60
N ALA A 34 -20.02 9.65 14.50
CA ALA A 34 -19.71 8.67 13.44
C ALA A 34 -19.96 9.25 12.05
N VAL A 35 -21.12 9.92 11.84
CA VAL A 35 -21.45 10.55 10.55
C VAL A 35 -20.46 11.65 10.19
N ARG A 36 -20.05 12.46 11.18
CA ARG A 36 -19.02 13.50 10.99
C ARG A 36 -17.62 12.94 10.72
N PHE A 37 -17.35 11.71 11.16
CA PHE A 37 -16.07 11.04 10.97
C PHE A 37 -15.94 10.37 9.59
N ILE A 38 -17.06 10.08 8.90
CA ILE A 38 -17.05 9.45 7.56
C ILE A 38 -16.10 10.15 6.57
N PRO A 39 -16.07 11.48 6.43
CA PRO A 39 -15.15 12.15 5.50
C PRO A 39 -13.68 11.98 5.87
N THR A 40 -13.35 11.93 7.16
CA THR A 40 -12.00 11.68 7.67
C THR A 40 -11.56 10.27 7.29
N LEU A 41 -12.41 9.28 7.54
CA LEU A 41 -12.18 7.89 7.15
C LEU A 41 -12.02 7.74 5.63
N GLN A 42 -12.90 8.35 4.84
CA GLN A 42 -12.81 8.33 3.37
C GLN A 42 -11.49 8.93 2.86
N THR A 43 -11.02 10.00 3.49
CA THR A 43 -9.74 10.64 3.12
C THR A 43 -8.57 9.72 3.44
N ALA A 44 -8.58 9.08 4.61
CA ALA A 44 -7.55 8.12 5.00
C ALA A 44 -7.52 6.90 4.06
N LEU A 45 -8.69 6.34 3.73
CA LEU A 45 -8.82 5.24 2.77
C LEU A 45 -8.32 5.62 1.37
N ARG A 46 -8.62 6.82 0.89
CA ARG A 46 -8.10 7.30 -0.41
C ARG A 46 -6.58 7.37 -0.42
N ARG A 47 -5.97 7.87 0.66
CA ARG A 47 -4.50 7.91 0.80
C ARG A 47 -3.92 6.49 0.82
N CYS A 48 -4.56 5.57 1.54
CA CYS A 48 -4.16 4.16 1.54
C CYS A 48 -4.23 3.54 0.16
N GLN A 49 -5.32 3.77 -0.58
CA GLN A 49 -5.48 3.27 -1.95
C GLN A 49 -4.36 3.74 -2.88
N THR A 50 -3.94 5.02 -2.80
CA THR A 50 -2.82 5.55 -3.60
C THR A 50 -1.51 4.84 -3.26
N GLN A 51 -1.24 4.57 -1.98
CA GLN A 51 -0.05 3.84 -1.55
C GLN A 51 -0.05 2.40 -2.08
N ILE A 52 -1.19 1.70 -1.97
CA ILE A 52 -1.36 0.34 -2.51
C ILE A 52 -1.19 0.32 -4.03
N THR A 53 -1.79 1.28 -4.75
CA THR A 53 -1.62 1.38 -6.21
C THR A 53 -0.16 1.61 -6.58
N THR A 54 0.57 2.44 -5.84
CA THR A 54 2.00 2.69 -6.07
C THR A 54 2.82 1.42 -5.80
N LEU A 55 2.50 0.68 -4.75
CA LEU A 55 3.11 -0.61 -4.44
C LEU A 55 2.85 -1.64 -5.54
N ASN A 56 1.60 -1.78 -5.98
CA ASN A 56 1.24 -2.70 -7.06
C ASN A 56 1.96 -2.36 -8.37
N ASN A 57 2.06 -1.07 -8.70
CA ASN A 57 2.80 -0.62 -9.89
C ASN A 57 4.28 -1.01 -9.80
N TRP A 58 4.91 -0.88 -8.63
CA TRP A 58 6.29 -1.33 -8.44
C TRP A 58 6.43 -2.85 -8.58
N ILE A 59 5.52 -3.63 -7.96
CA ILE A 59 5.52 -5.10 -8.10
C ILE A 59 5.45 -5.50 -9.57
N THR A 60 4.51 -4.93 -10.32
CA THR A 60 4.36 -5.19 -11.76
C THR A 60 5.59 -4.76 -12.55
N GLN A 61 6.23 -3.64 -12.23
CA GLN A 61 7.49 -3.25 -12.89
C GLN A 61 8.59 -4.26 -12.60
N GLU A 62 8.74 -4.70 -11.36
CA GLU A 62 9.78 -5.64 -10.96
C GLU A 62 9.61 -7.03 -11.60
N GLU A 63 8.37 -7.48 -11.76
CA GLU A 63 8.01 -8.72 -12.48
C GLU A 63 8.31 -8.62 -13.99
N ASN A 64 8.14 -7.44 -14.58
CA ASN A 64 8.39 -7.20 -16.01
C ASN A 64 9.84 -6.78 -16.32
N THR A 65 10.71 -6.68 -15.31
CA THR A 65 12.12 -6.35 -15.52
C THR A 65 12.90 -7.65 -15.78
N PRO A 66 13.45 -7.85 -17.00
CA PRO A 66 14.11 -9.10 -17.42
C PRO A 66 15.35 -9.46 -16.59
#